data_AF-A0A529MDZ9-F1
#
_entry.id   AF-A0A529MDZ9-F1
#
_cell.length_a   1.000
_cell.length_b   1.000
_cell.length_c   1.000
_cell.angle_alpha   90.00
_cell.angle_beta   90.00
_cell.angle_gamma   90.00
#
_symmetry.space_group_name_H-M   'P 1'
#
loop_
_entity.id
_entity.type
_entity.pdbx_description
1 polymer ?
#
loop_
_entity_poly.entity_id
_entity_poly.type
_entity_poly.pdbx_seq_one_letter_code
_entity_poly.pdbx_strand_id
1 'polypeptide(L)' 'ALEAQVWPLLGSRKIAPVMDTILPLSEAWRAHERMEDGEHIGKIVLDVG' A
#
# COMPACT_ATOMS: atom_id res chain seq x y z
N ALA A 1 15.82 -10.50 7.21
CA ALA A 1 15.46 -11.93 7.13
C ALA A 1 14.12 -12.16 6.40
N LEU A 2 13.05 -11.43 6.74
CA LEU A 2 11.72 -11.57 6.12
C LEU A 2 11.70 -11.30 4.61
N GLU A 3 12.43 -10.29 4.15
CA GLU A 3 12.49 -9.90 2.72
C GLU A 3 12.95 -11.06 1.82
N ALA A 4 13.94 -11.84 2.27
CA ALA A 4 14.49 -12.97 1.51
C ALA A 4 13.46 -14.09 1.26
N GLN A 5 12.43 -14.18 2.10
CA GLN A 5 11.35 -15.16 1.96
C GLN A 5 10.17 -14.60 1.14
N VAL A 6 9.88 -13.30 1.27
CA VAL A 6 8.71 -12.66 0.66
C VAL A 6 8.97 -12.22 -0.79
N TRP A 7 10.16 -11.72 -1.11
CA TRP A 7 10.48 -11.19 -2.45
C TRP A 7 10.34 -12.22 -3.57
N PRO A 8 10.78 -13.48 -3.42
CA PRO A 8 10.56 -14.52 -4.43
C PRO A 8 9.08 -14.82 -4.68
N LEU A 9 8.23 -14.70 -3.65
CA LEU A 9 6.78 -14.96 -3.74
C LEU A 9 6.05 -13.81 -4.45
N LEU A 10 6.48 -12.56 -4.21
CA LEU A 10 6.03 -11.38 -4.94
C LEU A 10 6.45 -11.44 -6.42
N GLY A 11 7.73 -11.76 -6.69
CA GLY A 11 8.27 -11.85 -8.04
C GLY A 11 7.66 -12.98 -8.88
N SER A 12 7.30 -14.10 -8.24
CA SER A 12 6.57 -15.21 -8.88
C SER A 12 5.05 -15.00 -8.95
N ARG A 13 4.54 -13.84 -8.54
CA ARG A 13 3.10 -13.49 -8.47
C ARG A 13 2.26 -14.47 -7.64
N LYS A 14 2.87 -15.22 -6.72
CA LYS A 14 2.16 -16.11 -5.78
C LYS A 14 1.47 -15.33 -4.65
N ILE A 15 1.98 -14.14 -4.34
CA ILE A 15 1.39 -13.21 -3.39
C ILE A 15 1.32 -11.85 -4.09
N ALA A 16 0.19 -11.14 -3.95
CA ALA A 16 0.03 -9.77 -4.41
C ALA A 16 -0.42 -8.89 -3.24
N PRO A 17 0.22 -7.73 -3.00
CA PRO A 17 -0.28 -6.78 -2.01
C PRO A 17 -1.62 -6.22 -2.49
N VAL A 18 -2.62 -6.22 -1.61
CA VAL A 18 -3.88 -5.52 -1.86
C VAL A 18 -3.62 -4.03 -1.62
N MET A 19 -3.68 -3.25 -2.69
CA MET A 19 -3.52 -1.80 -2.66
C MET A 19 -4.91 -1.18 -2.52
N ASP A 20 -5.13 -0.38 -1.49
CA ASP A 20 -6.42 0.29 -1.28
C ASP A 20 -6.51 1.51 -2.20
N THR A 21 -5.59 2.46 -2.02
CA THR A 21 -5.57 3.73 -2.74
C THR A 21 -4.13 4.20 -2.93
N ILE A 22 -3.84 4.78 -4.10
CA ILE A 22 -2.59 5.51 -4.37
C ILE A 22 -2.95 6.99 -4.45
N LEU A 23 -2.35 7.81 -3.59
CA LEU A 23 -2.59 9.25 -3.54
C LEU A 23 -1.26 9.99 -3.75
N PRO A 24 -1.25 11.15 -4.42
CA PRO A 24 -0.05 11.99 -4.48
C PRO A 24 0.39 12.41 -3.06
N LEU A 25 1.70 12.55 -2.82
CA LEU A 25 2.21 13.04 -1.53
C LEU A 25 1.61 14.40 -1.15
N SER A 26 1.32 15.26 -2.13
CA SER A 26 0.63 16.54 -1.91
C SER A 26 -0.78 16.38 -1.32
N GLU A 27 -1.38 15.21 -1.45
CA GLU A 27 -2.70 14.85 -0.94
C GLU A 27 -2.63 13.92 0.28
N ALA A 28 -1.50 13.90 1.00
CA ALA A 28 -1.33 13.07 2.20
C ALA A 28 -2.46 13.26 3.24
N TRP A 29 -3.05 14.46 3.33
CA TRP A 29 -4.20 14.70 4.22
C TRP A 29 -5.42 13.81 3.89
N ARG A 30 -5.66 13.48 2.61
CA ARG A 30 -6.74 12.57 2.19
C ARG A 30 -6.43 11.13 2.55
N ALA A 31 -5.15 10.76 2.58
CA ALA A 31 -4.72 9.46 3.08
C ALA A 31 -5.02 9.33 4.59
N HIS A 32 -4.86 10.40 5.35
CA HIS A 32 -5.23 10.44 6.76
C HIS A 32 -6.75 10.32 6.97
N GLU A 33 -7.57 11.07 6.24
CA GLU A 33 -9.04 10.94 6.32
C GLU A 33 -9.50 9.51 6.02
N ARG A 34 -8.94 8.88 4.98
CA ARG A 34 -9.30 7.50 4.59
C ARG A 34 -8.77 6.43 5.57
N MET A 35 -7.70 6.74 6.28
CA MET A 35 -7.21 5.93 7.39
C MET A 35 -8.16 6.01 8.61
N GLU A 36 -8.68 7.21 8.92
CA GLU A 36 -9.57 7.45 10.05
C GLU A 36 -11.00 6.91 9.83
N ASP A 37 -11.50 6.91 8.59
CA ASP A 37 -12.82 6.38 8.23
C ASP A 37 -12.92 4.85 8.41
N GLY A 38 -11.79 4.15 8.49
CA GLY A 38 -11.70 2.72 8.83
C GLY A 38 -12.16 1.75 7.74
N GLU A 39 -12.66 2.24 6.59
CA GLU A 39 -13.11 1.40 5.46
C GLU A 39 -11.98 0.96 4.50
N HIS A 40 -10.73 1.38 4.73
CA HIS A 40 -9.63 1.03 3.82
C HIS A 40 -9.24 -0.45 3.91
N ILE A 41 -9.25 -1.15 2.77
CA ILE A 41 -8.83 -2.55 2.67
C ILE A 41 -7.49 -2.61 1.94
N GLY A 42 -6.41 -2.79 2.71
CA GLY A 42 -5.06 -2.93 2.16
C GLY A 42 -4.17 -1.72 2.45
N LYS A 43 -3.19 -1.47 1.58
CA LYS A 43 -2.19 -0.40 1.79
C LYS A 43 -2.63 0.91 1.13
N ILE A 44 -2.60 2.01 1.88
CA ILE A 44 -2.64 3.37 1.33
C ILE A 44 -1.20 3.78 1.00
N VAL A 45 -0.95 4.13 -0.25
CA VAL A 45 0.39 4.47 -0.73
C VAL A 45 0.42 5.91 -1.19
N LEU A 46 1.47 6.62 -0.77
CA LEU A 46 1.74 7.97 -1.23
C LEU A 46 2.75 7.93 -2.38
N ASP A 47 2.36 8.45 -3.53
CA ASP A 47 3.21 8.61 -4.70
C ASP A 47 3.99 9.93 -4.59
N VAL A 48 5.31 9.84 -4.67
CA VAL A 48 6.24 10.96 -4.46
C VAL A 48 6.66 11.67 -5.73
N GLY A 49 6.50 11.06 -6.92
CA GLY A 49 6.91 11.67 -8.20
C GLY A 49 8.41 11.82 -8.39
#